data_AF-A0A950AXC8-F1
#
_entry.id   AF-A0A950AXC8-F1
#
_cell.length_a   1.000
_cell.length_b   1.000
_cell.length_c   1.000
_cell.angle_alpha   90.00
_cell.angle_beta   90.00
_cell.angle_gamma   90.00
#
_symmetry.space_group_name_H-M   'P 1'
#
loop_
_entity.id
_entity.type
_entity.pdbx_description
1 polymer ?
#
loop_
_entity_poly.entity_id
_entity_poly.type
_entity_poly.pdbx_seq_one_letter_code
_entity_poly.pdbx_strand_id
1 'polypeptide(L)'
;MSTVWTSQASSIYPYPGAVTVVSANGTNNGILWALQHGGSSSGNDVLRAYNALNLADELYNSDQAGSRDLPGIVGNQFESIIVDNGKVYVPSTGQRQLSVYGLLP
;
A
#
# COMPACT_ATOMS: atom_id res chain seq x y z
N MET A 1 10.97 -16.25 -18.67
CA MET A 1 9.97 -15.30 -18.13
C MET A 1 8.63 -15.62 -18.77
N SER A 2 7.56 -15.66 -17.98
CA SER A 2 6.19 -15.89 -18.48
C SER A 2 5.65 -14.65 -19.17
N THR A 3 4.81 -14.82 -20.19
CA THR A 3 4.08 -13.74 -20.88
C THR A 3 2.60 -13.67 -20.51
N VAL A 4 2.12 -14.61 -19.68
CA VAL A 4 0.74 -14.63 -19.19
C VAL A 4 0.70 -14.12 -17.75
N TRP A 5 -0.22 -13.19 -17.48
CA TRP A 5 -0.54 -12.76 -16.13
C TRP A 5 -1.18 -13.92 -15.37
N THR A 6 -0.68 -14.20 -14.17
CA THR A 6 -1.20 -15.29 -13.32
C THR A 6 -2.20 -14.80 -12.30
N SER A 7 -2.29 -13.48 -12.06
CA SER A 7 -3.16 -12.88 -11.05
C SER A 7 -3.41 -11.39 -11.32
N GLN A 8 -4.56 -10.88 -10.87
CA GLN A 8 -4.92 -9.46 -10.91
C GLN A 8 -5.78 -9.09 -9.69
N ALA A 9 -5.62 -7.87 -9.16
CA ALA A 9 -6.49 -7.31 -8.13
C ALA A 9 -7.78 -6.73 -8.73
N SER A 10 -8.88 -6.75 -7.99
CA SER A 10 -10.12 -6.06 -8.37
C SER A 10 -10.04 -4.54 -8.25
N SER A 11 -9.11 -4.04 -7.42
CA SER A 11 -8.86 -2.61 -7.21
C SER A 11 -8.35 -1.93 -8.47
N ILE A 12 -8.98 -0.80 -8.81
CA ILE A 12 -8.55 0.07 -9.90
C ILE A 12 -7.98 1.35 -9.27
N TYR A 13 -6.84 1.81 -9.78
CA TYR A 13 -6.19 3.05 -9.34
C TYR A 13 -6.23 4.08 -10.47
N PRO A 14 -7.26 4.95 -10.50
CA PRO A 14 -7.30 6.09 -11.43
C PRO A 14 -6.10 7.00 -11.23
N TYR A 15 -5.86 7.90 -12.18
CA TYR A 15 -4.82 8.92 -12.05
C TYR A 15 -4.86 9.62 -10.68
N PRO A 16 -3.72 9.77 -9.97
CA PRO A 16 -2.35 9.51 -10.43
C PRO A 16 -1.84 8.06 -10.26
N GLY A 17 -2.69 7.13 -9.81
CA GLY A 17 -2.36 5.71 -9.68
C GLY A 17 -1.92 5.34 -8.27
N ALA A 18 -0.95 4.43 -8.17
CA ALA A 18 -0.41 3.97 -6.89
C ALA A 18 1.11 3.77 -6.96
N VAL A 19 1.79 4.03 -5.85
CA VAL A 19 3.17 3.59 -5.62
C VAL A 19 3.13 2.18 -5.04
N THR A 20 3.94 1.26 -5.56
CA THR A 20 3.96 -0.13 -5.11
C THR A 20 5.33 -0.62 -4.67
N VAL A 21 5.38 -1.42 -3.61
CA VAL A 21 6.58 -2.13 -3.15
C VAL A 21 6.22 -3.57 -2.77
N VAL A 22 7.12 -4.52 -3.02
CA VAL A 22 6.96 -5.92 -2.60
C VAL A 22 7.91 -6.21 -1.45
N SER A 23 7.39 -6.87 -0.42
CA SER A 23 8.18 -7.42 0.68
C SER A 23 7.94 -8.92 0.84
N ALA A 24 8.92 -9.69 1.29
CA ALA A 24 8.76 -11.11 1.58
C ALA A 24 9.71 -11.55 2.70
N ASN A 25 9.40 -12.66 3.35
CA ASN A 25 10.35 -13.38 4.21
C ASN A 25 10.94 -14.55 3.43
N GLY A 26 12.07 -14.30 2.75
CA GLY A 26 12.64 -15.24 1.79
C GLY A 26 11.65 -15.50 0.63
N THR A 27 11.20 -16.74 0.47
CA THR A 27 10.20 -17.14 -0.52
C THR A 27 8.77 -17.17 0.03
N ASN A 28 8.57 -16.80 1.30
CA ASN A 28 7.30 -16.95 2.00
C ASN A 28 6.69 -15.58 2.32
N ASN A 29 5.36 -15.56 2.52
CA ASN A 29 4.60 -14.41 2.99
C ASN A 29 4.88 -13.15 2.16
N GLY A 30 4.89 -13.30 0.83
CA GLY A 30 5.04 -12.17 -0.08
C GLY A 30 3.83 -11.25 0.02
N ILE A 31 4.09 -9.96 0.19
CA ILE A 31 3.07 -8.91 0.25
C ILE A 31 3.39 -7.86 -0.80
N LEU A 32 2.42 -7.55 -1.66
CA LEU A 32 2.43 -6.36 -2.49
C LEU A 32 1.75 -5.24 -1.71
N TRP A 33 2.50 -4.20 -1.38
CA TRP A 33 1.97 -2.97 -0.80
C TRP A 33 1.69 -1.97 -1.91
N ALA A 34 0.52 -1.34 -1.88
CA ALA A 34 0.12 -0.31 -2.82
C ALA A 34 -0.39 0.90 -2.04
N LEU A 35 0.29 2.04 -2.19
CA LEU A 35 -0.21 3.33 -1.72
C LEU A 35 -1.02 3.96 -2.85
N GLN A 36 -2.33 3.83 -2.75
CA GLN A 36 -3.28 4.40 -3.70
C GLN A 36 -3.46 5.89 -3.41
N HIS A 37 -3.23 6.73 -4.42
CA HIS A 37 -3.44 8.16 -4.28
C HIS A 37 -4.93 8.53 -4.40
N GLY A 38 -5.42 9.37 -3.49
CA GLY A 38 -6.82 9.83 -3.45
C GLY A 38 -7.84 8.69 -3.35
N GLY A 39 -7.46 7.57 -2.74
CA GLY A 39 -8.25 6.34 -2.71
C GLY A 39 -9.39 6.34 -1.69
N SER A 40 -9.39 7.26 -0.72
CA SER A 40 -10.39 7.32 0.34
C SER A 40 -11.54 8.26 -0.01
N SER A 41 -12.68 8.06 0.66
CA SER A 41 -13.86 8.96 0.56
C SER A 41 -13.57 10.41 0.98
N SER A 42 -12.47 10.65 1.71
CA SER A 42 -12.04 11.98 2.16
C SER A 42 -10.90 12.57 1.31
N GLY A 43 -10.54 11.91 0.20
CA GLY A 43 -9.46 12.36 -0.69
C GLY A 43 -8.05 12.12 -0.14
N ASN A 44 -7.93 11.31 0.93
CA ASN A 44 -6.65 10.87 1.45
C ASN A 44 -6.14 9.65 0.66
N ASP A 45 -4.86 9.40 0.79
CA ASP A 45 -4.25 8.21 0.23
C ASP A 45 -4.57 6.99 1.08
N VAL A 46 -4.50 5.82 0.46
CA VAL A 46 -4.89 4.56 1.08
C VAL A 46 -3.76 3.56 0.90
N LEU A 47 -3.21 3.09 2.02
CA LEU A 47 -2.26 1.99 2.02
C LEU A 47 -3.03 0.67 1.97
N ARG A 48 -2.76 -0.11 0.93
CA ARG A 48 -3.31 -1.44 0.72
C ARG A 48 -2.22 -2.49 0.72
N ALA A 49 -2.56 -3.70 1.16
CA ALA A 49 -1.67 -4.85 1.12
C ALA A 49 -2.38 -6.03 0.47
N TYR A 50 -1.68 -6.74 -0.42
CA TYR A 50 -2.18 -7.91 -1.14
C TYR A 50 -1.24 -9.10 -0.97
N ASN A 51 -1.77 -10.32 -1.04
CA ASN A 51 -0.93 -11.49 -1.21
C ASN A 51 -0.20 -11.42 -2.56
N ALA A 52 1.13 -11.39 -2.55
CA ALA A 52 1.92 -11.22 -3.77
C ALA A 52 1.80 -12.39 -4.76
N LEU A 53 1.31 -13.56 -4.32
CA LEU A 53 1.06 -14.72 -5.18
C LEU A 53 -0.38 -14.74 -5.75
N ASN A 54 -1.30 -14.01 -5.11
CA ASN A 54 -2.68 -13.88 -5.56
C ASN A 54 -3.23 -12.50 -5.17
N LEU A 55 -3.15 -11.56 -6.11
CA LEU A 55 -3.60 -10.17 -5.96
C LEU A 55 -5.12 -10.03 -5.77
N ALA A 56 -5.91 -11.09 -5.99
CA ALA A 56 -7.32 -11.08 -5.63
C ALA A 56 -7.54 -11.06 -4.10
N ASP A 57 -6.53 -11.46 -3.32
CA ASP A 57 -6.58 -11.50 -1.86
C ASP A 57 -6.00 -10.21 -1.26
N GLU A 58 -6.88 -9.25 -0.95
CA GLU A 58 -6.52 -8.06 -0.16
C GLU A 58 -6.39 -8.44 1.32
N LEU A 59 -5.23 -8.17 1.90
CA LEU A 59 -4.88 -8.49 3.29
C LEU A 59 -5.14 -7.31 4.23
N TYR A 60 -5.02 -6.08 3.73
CA TYR A 60 -5.15 -4.86 4.53
C TYR A 60 -5.53 -3.67 3.67
N ASN A 61 -6.31 -2.75 4.25
CA ASN A 61 -6.70 -1.48 3.67
C ASN A 61 -6.85 -0.43 4.77
N SER A 62 -6.05 0.61 4.69
CA SER A 62 -5.98 1.65 5.72
C SER A 62 -7.27 2.47 5.85
N ASP A 63 -8.12 2.53 4.82
CA ASP A 63 -9.41 3.21 4.84
C ASP A 63 -10.45 2.47 5.71
N GLN A 64 -10.26 1.17 5.96
CA GLN A 64 -11.15 0.37 6.82
C GLN A 64 -10.93 0.63 8.31
N ALA A 65 -9.78 1.23 8.67
CA ALA A 65 -9.39 1.47 10.06
C ALA A 65 -9.72 2.89 10.55
N GLY A 66 -10.50 3.66 9.79
CA GLY A 66 -10.93 5.02 10.15
C GLY A 66 -9.74 5.96 10.34
N SER A 67 -9.79 6.82 11.36
CA SER A 67 -8.73 7.83 11.58
C SER A 67 -7.41 7.28 12.11
N ARG A 68 -7.37 6.01 12.53
CA ARG A 68 -6.16 5.38 13.09
C ARG A 68 -5.05 5.26 12.05
N ASP A 69 -5.42 4.89 10.83
CA ASP A 69 -4.49 4.42 9.80
C ASP A 69 -4.41 5.36 8.60
N LEU A 70 -4.73 6.64 8.76
CA LEU A 70 -4.69 7.59 7.65
C LEU A 70 -3.24 8.02 7.35
N PRO A 71 -2.69 7.73 6.14
CA PRO A 71 -1.39 8.26 5.73
C PRO A 71 -1.47 9.74 5.35
N GLY A 72 -2.68 10.28 5.20
CA GLY A 72 -2.93 11.62 4.69
C GLY A 72 -2.80 11.71 3.18
N ILE A 73 -2.59 12.92 2.68
CA ILE A 73 -2.28 13.16 1.26
C ILE A 73 -0.78 12.98 1.08
N VAL A 74 -0.39 11.91 0.39
CA VAL A 74 0.99 11.61 0.04
C VAL A 74 1.21 12.14 -1.39
N GLY A 75 2.31 12.86 -1.60
CA GLY A 75 2.58 13.54 -2.87
C GLY A 75 2.61 12.58 -4.06
N ASN A 76 2.40 13.13 -5.25
CA ASN A 76 1.92 12.31 -6.37
C ASN A 76 3.06 11.58 -7.12
N GLN A 77 4.33 11.97 -6.93
CA GLN A 77 5.46 11.51 -7.75
C GLN A 77 6.76 11.51 -6.91
N PHE A 78 7.53 10.41 -6.96
CA PHE A 78 8.80 10.16 -6.24
C PHE A 78 8.73 9.65 -4.80
N GLU A 79 7.55 9.29 -4.32
CA GLU A 79 7.41 8.75 -2.97
C GLU A 79 7.82 7.27 -2.95
N SER A 80 8.63 6.89 -1.95
CA SER A 80 9.08 5.51 -1.75
C SER A 80 8.50 4.99 -0.45
N ILE A 81 7.69 3.93 -0.55
CA ILE A 81 7.26 3.16 0.61
C ILE A 81 8.43 2.25 0.99
N ILE A 82 8.84 2.26 2.25
CA ILE A 82 9.89 1.37 2.75
C ILE A 82 9.22 0.29 3.60
N VAL A 83 9.59 -0.96 3.39
CA VAL A 83 9.17 -2.08 4.23
C VAL A 83 10.39 -2.69 4.86
N ASP A 84 10.47 -2.65 6.18
CA ASP A 84 11.56 -3.26 6.92
C ASP A 84 11.07 -3.79 8.27
N ASN A 85 11.62 -4.93 8.68
CA ASN A 85 11.34 -5.58 9.95
C ASN A 85 9.84 -5.63 10.34
N GLY A 86 8.98 -5.96 9.38
CA GLY A 86 7.52 -6.07 9.60
C GLY A 86 6.79 -4.73 9.72
N LYS A 87 7.43 -3.62 9.39
CA LYS A 87 6.84 -2.28 9.39
C LYS A 87 6.84 -1.65 8.01
N VAL A 88 5.81 -0.87 7.73
CA VAL A 88 5.67 -0.11 6.48
C VAL A 88 5.73 1.37 6.81
N TYR A 89 6.66 2.05 6.15
CA TYR A 89 6.97 3.46 6.36
C TYR A 89 6.45 4.25 5.16
N VAL A 90 5.47 5.12 5.42
CA VAL A 90 4.81 5.96 4.41
C VAL A 90 5.10 7.42 4.75
N PRO A 91 6.02 8.09 4.03
CA PRO A 91 6.20 9.52 4.17
C PRO A 91 4.97 10.27 3.63
N SER A 92 4.67 11.43 4.20
CA SER A 92 3.67 12.36 3.69
C SER A 92 4.32 13.72 3.51
N THR A 93 4.53 14.11 2.25
CA THR A 93 5.13 15.40 1.89
C THR A 93 4.19 16.58 2.18
N GLY A 94 2.88 16.40 2.02
CA GLY A 94 1.87 17.43 2.29
C GLY A 94 1.74 17.77 3.77
N GLN A 95 1.81 16.77 4.65
CA GLN A 95 1.60 16.94 6.09
C GLN A 95 2.90 16.97 6.91
N ARG A 96 4.06 16.76 6.28
CA ARG A 96 5.38 16.67 6.95
C ARG A 96 5.38 15.61 8.05
N GLN A 97 4.75 14.46 7.76
CA GLN A 97 4.56 13.35 8.69
C GLN A 97 5.16 12.07 8.11
N LEU A 98 5.53 11.13 9.00
CA LEU A 98 5.84 9.75 8.66
C LEU A 98 4.82 8.85 9.36
N SER A 99 4.02 8.13 8.59
CA SER A 99 3.12 7.10 9.10
C SER A 99 3.83 5.75 9.09
N VAL A 100 3.74 5.02 10.20
CA VAL A 100 4.39 3.71 10.38
C VAL A 100 3.33 2.67 10.72
N TYR A 101 3.15 1.71 9.82
CA TYR A 101 2.18 0.63 9.96
C TYR A 101 2.86 -0.66 10.38
N GLY A 102 2.17 -1.45 11.19
CA GLY A 102 2.63 -2.76 11.66
C GLY A 102 1.48 -3.55 12.27
N LEU A 103 1.75 -4.78 12.72
CA LEU A 103 0.76 -5.59 13.42
C LEU A 103 0.30 -4.89 14.70
N LEU A 104 -1.00 -4.99 14.99
CA LEU A 104 -1.55 -4.52 16.26
C LEU A 104 -1.01 -5.39 17.41
N PRO A 105 -0.61 -4.77 18.54
CA PRO A 105 -0.19 -5.50 19.73
C PRO A 105 -1.36 -6.18 20.45
#